data_AF-A0A5J4Q1F6-F1
#
_entry.id   AF-A0A5J4Q1F6-F1
#
_cell.length_a   1.000
_cell.length_b   1.000
_cell.length_c   1.000
_cell.angle_alpha   90.00
_cell.angle_beta   90.00
_cell.angle_gamma   90.00
#
_symmetry.space_group_name_H-M   'P 1'
#
loop_
_entity.id
_entity.type
_entity.pdbx_description
1 polymer ?
#
loop_
_entity_poly.entity_id
_entity_poly.type
_entity_poly.pdbx_seq_one_letter_code
_entity_poly.pdbx_strand_id
1 'polypeptide(L)'
;SIQSEIPNRILKDWEIKIEVDAFANRKNKKAKKFFTINNDRRALAKDALIQNWNVGWMLIHPPISILTRVLMKIMKEGGKYVVIAPMWQTQIWWPLLISMTE
;
A
#
# COMPACT_ATOMS: atom_id res chain seq x y z
N SER A 1 -15.62 1.42 -0.26
CA SER A 1 -14.37 1.65 0.50
C SER A 1 -14.35 0.67 1.65
N ILE A 2 -13.22 0.00 1.91
CA ILE A 2 -13.02 -0.68 3.20
C ILE A 2 -13.29 0.36 4.29
N GLN A 3 -14.07 -0.01 5.31
CA GLN A 3 -14.36 0.89 6.42
C GLN A 3 -13.03 1.36 7.01
N SER A 4 -12.87 2.68 7.16
CA SER A 4 -11.61 3.31 7.53
C SER A 4 -11.05 2.85 8.88
N GLU A 5 -11.90 2.26 9.71
CA GLU A 5 -11.63 1.82 11.06
C GLU A 5 -10.77 0.56 11.12
N ILE A 6 -11.02 -0.43 10.25
CA ILE A 6 -10.34 -1.73 10.31
C ILE A 6 -8.83 -1.59 10.09
N PRO A 7 -8.34 -0.90 9.03
CA PRO A 7 -6.89 -0.72 8.87
C PRO A 7 -6.26 0.03 10.03
N ASN A 8 -6.93 1.05 10.58
CA ASN A 8 -6.39 1.85 11.68
C ASN A 8 -6.26 1.04 12.98
N ARG A 9 -7.22 0.16 13.26
CA ARG A 9 -7.17 -0.73 14.44
C ARG A 9 -6.01 -1.70 14.33
N ILE A 10 -5.88 -2.39 13.19
CA ILE A 10 -4.79 -3.35 12.95
C ILE A 10 -3.42 -2.69 13.09
N LEU A 11 -3.24 -1.51 12.49
CA LEU A 11 -1.97 -0.77 12.57
C LEU A 11 -1.60 -0.39 14.02
N LYS A 12 -2.61 -0.05 14.84
CA LYS A 12 -2.41 0.23 16.25
C LYS A 12 -2.04 -1.03 17.03
N ASP A 13 -2.76 -2.12 16.80
CA ASP A 13 -2.54 -3.40 17.49
C ASP A 13 -1.17 -4.00 17.15
N TRP A 14 -0.65 -3.74 15.95
CA TRP A 14 0.69 -4.17 15.53
C TRP A 14 1.80 -3.15 15.87
N GLU A 15 1.46 -2.03 16.52
CA GLU A 15 2.39 -0.93 16.81
C GLU A 15 3.13 -0.38 15.56
N ILE A 16 2.49 -0.49 14.39
CA ILE A 16 3.05 -0.03 13.12
C ILE A 16 2.59 1.40 12.84
N LYS A 17 3.56 2.32 12.79
CA LYS A 17 3.35 3.67 12.31
C LYS A 17 3.62 3.75 10.80
N ILE A 18 2.58 3.96 10.01
CA ILE A 18 2.72 4.17 8.55
C ILE A 18 3.28 5.57 8.27
N GLU A 19 4.42 5.61 7.56
CA GLU A 19 5.08 6.83 7.13
C GLU A 19 4.49 7.38 5.82
N VAL A 20 4.12 6.50 4.88
CA VAL A 20 3.51 6.87 3.59
C VAL A 20 2.37 5.94 3.21
N ASP A 21 1.24 6.52 2.78
CA ASP A 21 0.15 5.80 2.12
C ASP A 21 0.31 5.88 0.59
N ALA A 22 0.63 4.76 -0.05
CA ALA A 22 1.04 4.75 -1.45
C ALA A 22 -0.11 4.93 -2.45
N PHE A 23 -1.35 4.59 -2.08
CA PHE A 23 -2.46 4.53 -3.04
C PHE A 23 -3.67 5.28 -2.51
N ALA A 24 -3.46 6.57 -2.22
CA ALA A 24 -4.46 7.41 -1.58
C ALA A 24 -4.69 8.74 -2.29
N ASN A 25 -5.64 9.50 -1.76
CA ASN A 25 -5.87 10.89 -2.03
C ASN A 25 -5.98 11.63 -0.68
N ARG A 26 -6.08 12.96 -0.74
CA ARG A 26 -6.16 13.81 0.46
C ARG A 26 -7.26 13.42 1.45
N LYS A 27 -8.39 12.86 0.97
CA LYS A 27 -9.56 12.55 1.80
C LYS A 27 -9.49 11.17 2.44
N ASN A 28 -8.85 10.19 1.80
CA ASN A 28 -8.89 8.79 2.25
C ASN A 28 -7.56 8.26 2.81
N LYS A 29 -6.48 9.04 2.75
CA LYS A 29 -5.16 8.66 3.26
C LYS A 29 -5.19 8.21 4.71
N LYS A 30 -4.38 7.20 5.02
CA LYS A 30 -4.17 6.67 6.38
C LYS A 30 -2.90 7.17 7.04
N ALA A 31 -2.07 7.88 6.28
CA ALA A 31 -0.86 8.52 6.77
C ALA A 31 -0.86 10.02 6.44
N LYS A 32 0.03 10.77 7.12
CA LYS A 32 0.19 12.20 6.86
C LYS A 32 0.69 12.44 5.43
N LYS A 33 1.69 11.66 5.00
CA LYS A 33 2.27 11.66 3.67
C LYS A 33 1.58 10.58 2.82
N PHE A 34 1.37 10.87 1.54
CA PHE A 34 0.72 9.94 0.62
C PHE A 34 1.16 10.18 -0.82
N PHE A 35 1.10 9.15 -1.63
CA PHE A 35 1.21 9.26 -3.09
C PHE A 35 -0.17 9.20 -3.73
N THR A 36 -0.31 9.83 -4.89
CA THR A 36 -1.56 9.82 -5.65
C THR A 36 -1.30 9.93 -7.14
N ILE A 37 -2.17 9.36 -7.98
CA ILE A 37 -2.06 9.56 -9.44
C ILE A 37 -2.63 10.92 -9.88
N ASN A 38 -3.46 11.53 -9.04
CA ASN A 38 -4.10 12.81 -9.31
C ASN A 38 -3.10 13.97 -9.16
N ASN A 39 -3.44 15.13 -9.72
CA ASN A 39 -2.69 16.35 -9.44
C ASN A 39 -3.14 16.90 -8.07
N ASP A 40 -2.33 16.68 -7.03
CA ASP A 40 -2.58 17.20 -5.69
C ASP A 40 -1.30 17.79 -5.11
N ARG A 41 -1.29 19.10 -4.88
CA ARG A 41 -0.14 19.83 -4.31
C ARG A 41 0.21 19.40 -2.88
N ARG A 42 -0.66 18.66 -2.20
CA ARG A 42 -0.44 18.13 -0.85
C ARG A 42 0.03 16.66 -0.86
N ALA A 43 0.07 16.02 -2.02
CA ALA A 43 0.67 14.70 -2.14
C ALA A 43 2.19 14.83 -2.01
N LEU A 44 2.82 13.82 -1.43
CA LEU A 44 4.28 13.75 -1.31
C LEU A 44 4.91 13.59 -2.71
N ALA A 45 4.28 12.78 -3.56
CA ALA A 45 4.69 12.57 -4.94
C ALA A 45 3.51 12.01 -5.76
N LYS A 46 3.67 12.07 -7.08
CA LYS A 46 2.73 11.46 -8.03
C LYS A 46 3.14 10.02 -8.33
N ASP A 47 2.15 9.15 -8.52
CA ASP A 47 2.31 7.74 -8.92
C ASP A 47 3.30 6.94 -8.05
N ALA A 48 2.77 6.12 -7.15
CA ALA A 48 3.61 5.33 -6.25
C ALA A 48 4.57 4.38 -6.96
N LEU A 49 4.26 3.85 -8.14
CA LEU A 49 5.09 2.81 -8.77
C LEU A 49 6.47 3.31 -9.20
N ILE A 50 6.58 4.60 -9.53
CA ILE A 50 7.84 5.23 -9.95
C ILE A 50 8.64 5.81 -8.78
N GLN A 51 8.08 5.85 -7.57
CA GLN A 51 8.76 6.37 -6.39
C GLN A 51 9.66 5.31 -5.76
N ASN A 52 10.71 5.77 -5.07
CA ASN A 52 11.51 4.91 -4.20
C ASN A 52 10.72 4.62 -2.91
N TRP A 53 10.60 3.34 -2.54
CA TRP A 53 9.83 2.90 -1.37
C TRP A 53 10.67 2.72 -0.09
N ASN A 54 11.95 3.09 -0.11
CA ASN A 54 12.82 3.08 1.07
C ASN A 54 12.60 4.29 2.00
N VAL A 55 11.37 4.44 2.50
CA VAL A 55 10.93 5.58 3.32
C VAL A 55 10.30 5.17 4.66
N GLY A 56 10.47 3.91 5.07
CA GLY A 56 9.89 3.33 6.28
C GLY A 56 8.66 2.46 6.00
N TRP A 57 7.80 2.28 7.01
CA TRP A 57 6.57 1.50 6.86
C TRP A 57 5.60 2.19 5.89
N MET A 58 5.21 1.49 4.83
CA MET A 58 4.26 1.98 3.84
C MET A 58 2.96 1.20 3.86
N LEU A 59 1.83 1.90 3.68
CA LEU A 59 0.53 1.26 3.45
C LEU A 59 0.29 1.12 1.95
N ILE A 60 0.02 -0.11 1.52
CA ILE A 60 -0.14 -0.50 0.13
C ILE A 60 -1.55 -1.04 -0.07
N HIS A 61 -2.44 -0.21 -0.65
CA HIS A 61 -3.80 -0.61 -1.00
C HIS A 61 -4.11 -0.19 -2.46
N PRO A 62 -3.50 -0.87 -3.44
CA PRO A 62 -3.58 -0.46 -4.84
C PRO A 62 -4.92 -0.85 -5.47
N PRO A 63 -5.28 -0.21 -6.60
CA PRO A 63 -6.27 -0.76 -7.51
C PRO A 63 -5.91 -2.20 -7.90
N ILE A 64 -6.90 -3.10 -7.89
CA ILE A 64 -6.72 -4.54 -8.16
C ILE A 64 -6.01 -4.78 -9.50
N SER A 65 -6.32 -3.97 -10.52
CA SER A 65 -5.74 -4.08 -11.87
C SER A 65 -4.22 -3.92 -11.93
N ILE A 66 -3.59 -3.33 -10.90
CA ILE A 66 -2.13 -3.13 -10.84
C ILE A 66 -1.47 -3.90 -9.69
N LEU A 67 -2.22 -4.73 -8.95
CA LEU A 67 -1.72 -5.41 -7.76
C LEU A 67 -0.51 -6.30 -8.08
N THR A 68 -0.52 -7.05 -9.19
CA THR A 68 0.65 -7.85 -9.61
C THR A 68 1.92 -7.00 -9.77
N ARG A 69 1.81 -5.80 -10.37
CA ARG A 69 2.95 -4.89 -10.55
C ARG A 69 3.47 -4.36 -9.21
N VAL A 70 2.56 -4.08 -8.29
CA VAL A 70 2.89 -3.65 -6.93
C VAL A 70 3.62 -4.74 -6.17
N LEU A 71 3.13 -5.98 -6.22
CA LEU A 71 3.77 -7.13 -5.58
C LEU A 71 5.18 -7.38 -6.14
N MET A 72 5.35 -7.35 -7.47
CA MET A 72 6.68 -7.46 -8.08
C MET A 72 7.65 -6.36 -7.60
N LYS A 73 7.17 -5.14 -7.42
CA LYS A 73 7.98 -4.04 -6.87
C LYS A 73 8.36 -4.31 -5.41
N ILE A 74 7.43 -4.77 -4.58
CA ILE A 74 7.69 -5.14 -3.19
C ILE A 74 8.80 -6.19 -3.11
N MET A 75 8.72 -7.26 -3.92
CA MET A 75 9.76 -8.28 -3.95
C MET A 75 11.12 -7.73 -4.39
N LYS A 76 11.13 -6.86 -5.40
CA LYS A 76 12.36 -6.31 -5.96
C LYS A 76 13.05 -5.35 -5.02
N GLU A 77 12.29 -4.47 -4.37
CA GLU A 77 12.84 -3.38 -3.55
C GLU A 77 13.02 -3.78 -2.09
N GLY A 78 12.29 -4.80 -1.62
CA GLY A 78 12.25 -5.17 -0.21
C GLY A 78 11.78 -4.01 0.67
N GLY A 79 11.77 -4.18 1.99
CA GLY A 79 11.40 -3.12 2.93
C GLY A 79 10.20 -3.48 3.80
N LYS A 80 9.50 -2.44 4.28
CA LYS A 80 8.48 -2.57 5.32
C LYS A 80 7.12 -2.14 4.78
N TYR A 81 6.25 -3.12 4.51
CA TYR A 81 4.97 -2.89 3.85
C TYR A 81 3.83 -3.51 4.64
N VAL A 82 2.73 -2.76 4.75
CA VAL A 82 1.42 -3.31 5.11
C VAL A 82 0.60 -3.35 3.83
N VAL A 83 0.35 -4.56 3.31
CA VAL A 83 -0.39 -4.76 2.06
C VAL A 83 -1.83 -5.13 2.37
N ILE A 84 -2.77 -4.39 1.78
CA ILE A 84 -4.20 -4.70 1.83
C ILE A 84 -4.60 -5.18 0.43
N ALA A 85 -5.03 -6.43 0.36
CA ALA A 85 -5.55 -7.07 -0.84
C ALA A 85 -6.77 -7.93 -0.46
N PRO A 86 -7.70 -8.17 -1.40
CA PRO A 86 -8.81 -9.08 -1.15
C PRO A 86 -8.31 -10.54 -0.99
N MET A 87 -9.07 -11.36 -0.27
CA MET A 87 -8.80 -12.80 -0.11
C MET A 87 -9.36 -13.55 -1.32
N TRP A 88 -8.70 -13.46 -2.49
CA TRP A 88 -9.18 -14.05 -3.75
C TRP A 88 -8.21 -15.08 -4.30
N GLN A 89 -8.35 -16.33 -3.84
CA GLN A 89 -7.41 -17.42 -4.11
C GLN A 89 -7.25 -17.79 -5.60
N THR A 90 -8.27 -17.51 -6.42
CA THR A 90 -8.28 -17.82 -7.86
C THR A 90 -7.58 -16.78 -8.72
N GLN A 91 -7.09 -15.68 -8.13
CA GLN A 91 -6.46 -14.61 -8.88
C GLN A 91 -4.98 -14.87 -9.15
N ILE A 92 -4.50 -14.38 -10.30
CA ILE A 92 -3.11 -14.56 -10.75
C ILE A 92 -2.09 -14.01 -9.74
N TRP A 93 -2.41 -12.94 -9.02
CA TRP A 93 -1.53 -12.33 -8.01
C TRP A 93 -1.57 -13.05 -6.66
N TRP A 94 -2.50 -14.00 -6.44
CA TRP A 94 -2.65 -14.67 -5.15
C TRP A 94 -1.43 -15.50 -4.74
N PRO A 95 -0.87 -16.38 -5.60
CA PRO A 95 0.33 -17.15 -5.24
C PRO A 95 1.52 -16.24 -4.92
N LEU A 96 1.65 -15.14 -5.66
CA LEU A 96 2.70 -14.15 -5.46
C LEU A 96 2.58 -13.42 -4.12
N LEU A 97 1.35 -13.12 -3.68
CA LEU A 97 1.11 -12.49 -2.38
C LEU A 97 1.47 -13.43 -1.23
N ILE A 98 1.07 -14.70 -1.32
CA ILE A 98 1.31 -15.70 -0.28
C ILE A 98 2.80 -16.03 -0.12
N SER A 99 3.56 -16.09 -1.22
CA SER A 99 5.00 -16.31 -1.15
C SER A 99 5.79 -15.19 -0.44
N MET A 100 5.15 -14.08 -0.07
CA MET A 100 5.76 -12.97 0.69
C MET A 100 5.38 -12.96 2.16
N THR A 101 4.48 -13.86 2.58
CA THR A 101 4.01 -13.96 3.97
C THR A 101 4.63 -15.13 4.73
N GLU A 102 5.35 -16.00 4.02
CA GLU A 102 6.15 -17.12 4.54
C GLU A 102 7.56 -16.67 4.91
#